data_AF-A0A521RWM5-F1
#
_entry.id   AF-A0A521RWM5-F1
#
_cell.length_a   1.000
_cell.length_b   1.000
_cell.length_c   1.000
_cell.angle_alpha   90.00
_cell.angle_beta   90.00
_cell.angle_gamma   90.00
#
_symmetry.space_group_name_H-M   'P 1'
#
loop_
_entity.id
_entity.type
_entity.pdbx_description
1 polymer ?
#
loop_
_entity_poly.entity_id
_entity_poly.type
_entity_poly.pdbx_seq_one_letter_code
_entity_poly.pdbx_strand_id
1 'polypeptide(L)'
;NGKVGVVGYCWGGGQSLNCATKCKELNAAVVYYGRNPDPLDSVQNIPCPLLGNYGGDDPNIMPGVEPLKAALTKCGKSFDIKVYPGAKHAFNNNTNPDRYHPEAAKDAWTRTVNFFKKNLA
;
A
#
# COMPACT_ATOMS: atom_id res chain seq x y z
N ASN A 1 21.74 9.06 0.33
CA ASN A 1 21.03 10.21 0.96
C ASN A 1 20.37 9.84 2.30
N GLY A 2 20.49 8.61 2.81
CA GLY A 2 19.99 8.22 4.14
C GLY A 2 18.48 7.97 4.23
N LYS A 3 17.73 8.13 3.14
CA LYS A 3 16.28 7.93 3.13
C LYS A 3 15.90 6.45 3.06
N VAL A 4 14.83 6.07 3.74
CA VAL A 4 14.33 4.68 3.81
C VAL A 4 12.91 4.61 3.27
N GLY A 5 12.65 3.65 2.39
CA GLY A 5 11.31 3.30 1.93
C GLY A 5 10.99 1.83 2.24
N VAL A 6 9.70 1.53 2.40
CA VAL A 6 9.21 0.16 2.59
C VAL A 6 8.17 -0.19 1.54
N VAL A 7 8.24 -1.41 1.01
CA VAL A 7 7.23 -2.00 0.13
C VAL A 7 6.99 -3.43 0.54
N GLY A 8 5.74 -3.88 0.48
CA GLY A 8 5.41 -5.25 0.76
C GLY A 8 4.08 -5.69 0.15
N TYR A 9 3.92 -7.01 0.09
CA TYR A 9 2.85 -7.70 -0.63
C TYR A 9 2.06 -8.62 0.31
N CYS A 10 0.74 -8.65 0.22
CA CYS A 10 -0.12 -9.52 1.04
C CYS A 10 0.14 -9.27 2.54
N TRP A 11 0.60 -10.28 3.27
CA TRP A 11 1.04 -10.15 4.66
C TRP A 11 2.12 -9.06 4.79
N GLY A 12 3.10 -9.04 3.89
CA GLY A 12 4.13 -8.01 3.84
C GLY A 12 3.57 -6.61 3.52
N GLY A 13 2.43 -6.53 2.83
CA GLY A 13 1.71 -5.27 2.60
C GLY A 13 1.14 -4.73 3.90
N GLY A 14 0.50 -5.60 4.71
CA GLY A 14 0.06 -5.23 6.05
C GLY A 14 1.23 -4.86 6.96
N GLN A 15 2.36 -5.58 6.87
CA GLN A 15 3.57 -5.21 7.61
C GLN A 15 4.18 -3.90 7.16
N SER A 16 4.07 -3.52 5.88
CA SER A 16 4.54 -2.22 5.39
C SER A 16 3.74 -1.08 6.00
N LEU A 17 2.42 -1.26 6.12
CA LEU A 17 1.55 -0.29 6.78
C LEU A 17 1.78 -0.24 8.30
N ASN A 18 1.97 -1.39 8.97
CA ASN A 18 2.36 -1.45 10.38
C ASN A 18 3.76 -0.87 10.66
N CYS A 19 4.70 -1.05 9.72
CA CYS A 19 6.03 -0.43 9.80
C CYS A 19 5.89 1.08 9.73
N ALA A 20 5.07 1.59 8.80
CA ALA A 20 4.81 3.02 8.67
C ALA A 20 4.21 3.65 9.94
N THR A 21 3.43 2.92 10.74
CA THR A 21 2.89 3.45 12.01
C THR A 21 3.90 3.44 13.17
N LYS A 22 5.04 2.75 13.03
CA LYS A 22 6.02 2.54 14.11
C LYS A 22 7.40 3.17 13.84
N CYS A 23 7.81 3.25 12.58
CA CYS A 23 9.13 3.72 12.17
C CYS A 23 9.10 5.22 11.81
N LYS A 24 9.63 6.06 12.69
CA LYS A 24 9.63 7.52 12.52
C LYS A 24 10.58 8.01 11.42
N GLU A 25 11.64 7.27 11.10
CA GLU A 25 12.58 7.66 10.03
C GLU A 25 12.11 7.27 8.62
N LEU A 26 10.94 6.63 8.49
CA LEU A 26 10.45 6.20 7.18
C LEU A 26 10.09 7.39 6.29
N ASN A 27 10.48 7.35 5.01
CA ASN A 27 10.25 8.44 4.06
C ASN A 27 9.21 8.10 2.98
N ALA A 28 8.88 6.83 2.80
CA ALA A 28 7.88 6.37 1.84
C ALA A 28 7.39 4.96 2.21
N ALA A 29 6.07 4.73 2.15
CA ALA A 29 5.49 3.41 2.38
C ALA A 29 4.61 2.98 1.20
N VAL A 30 4.77 1.75 0.73
CA VAL A 30 4.00 1.17 -0.38
C VAL A 30 3.35 -0.13 0.07
N VAL A 31 2.04 -0.24 -0.14
CA VAL A 31 1.22 -1.38 0.29
C VAL A 31 0.59 -2.04 -0.94
N TYR A 32 0.85 -3.32 -1.13
CA TYR A 32 0.13 -4.16 -2.09
C TYR A 32 -0.81 -5.11 -1.34
N TYR A 33 -2.14 -4.92 -1.54
CA TYR A 33 -3.22 -5.78 -1.02
C TYR A 33 -2.97 -6.26 0.42
N GLY A 34 -2.62 -5.33 1.30
CA GLY A 34 -2.28 -5.57 2.71
C GLY A 34 -3.44 -5.28 3.65
N ARG A 35 -3.45 -5.92 4.82
CA ARG A 35 -4.41 -5.61 5.88
C ARG A 35 -4.07 -4.27 6.55
N ASN A 36 -5.10 -3.59 7.04
CA ASN A 36 -4.96 -2.40 7.87
C ASN A 36 -4.19 -2.69 9.18
N PRO A 37 -3.56 -1.67 9.78
CA PRO A 37 -3.01 -1.80 11.11
C PRO A 37 -4.14 -1.98 12.12
N ASP A 38 -3.83 -2.66 13.21
CA ASP A 38 -4.73 -2.84 14.34
C ASP A 38 -4.01 -2.34 15.61
N PRO A 39 -4.49 -1.26 16.25
CA PRO A 39 -5.69 -0.49 15.94
C PRO A 39 -5.53 0.41 14.70
N LEU A 40 -6.62 0.66 13.96
CA LEU A 40 -6.63 1.51 12.75
C LEU A 40 -6.16 2.93 13.05
N ASP A 41 -6.48 3.48 14.22
CA ASP A 41 -6.05 4.82 14.64
C ASP A 41 -4.52 4.98 14.73
N SER A 42 -3.75 3.89 14.68
CA SER A 42 -2.29 3.93 14.58
C SER A 42 -1.80 4.66 13.33
N VAL A 43 -2.64 4.84 12.29
CA VAL A 43 -2.27 5.61 11.09
C VAL A 43 -1.90 7.06 11.39
N GLN A 44 -2.33 7.61 12.53
CA GLN A 44 -1.94 8.95 12.98
C GLN A 44 -0.41 9.09 13.17
N ASN A 45 0.29 7.98 13.39
CA ASN A 45 1.73 7.96 13.62
C ASN A 45 2.56 7.90 12.33
N ILE A 46 1.91 7.74 11.16
CA ILE A 46 2.62 7.62 9.89
C ILE A 46 3.34 8.93 9.57
N PRO A 47 4.69 8.94 9.43
CA PRO A 47 5.45 10.16 9.19
C PRO A 47 5.59 10.52 7.70
N CYS A 48 5.23 9.60 6.80
CA CYS A 48 5.54 9.70 5.37
C CYS A 48 4.32 9.51 4.46
N PRO A 49 4.43 9.86 3.17
CA PRO A 49 3.42 9.51 2.19
C PRO A 49 3.21 7.99 2.08
N LEU A 50 1.98 7.58 1.77
CA LEU A 50 1.57 6.19 1.55
C LEU A 50 1.09 5.98 0.11
N LEU A 51 1.56 4.93 -0.56
CA LEU A 51 0.99 4.44 -1.83
C LEU A 51 0.28 3.10 -1.58
N GLY A 52 -0.99 2.99 -1.98
CA GLY A 52 -1.77 1.76 -1.90
C GLY A 52 -2.15 1.21 -3.27
N ASN A 53 -1.97 -0.11 -3.43
CA ASN A 53 -2.30 -0.87 -4.62
C ASN A 53 -3.21 -2.05 -4.23
N TYR A 54 -4.50 -1.95 -4.51
CA TYR A 54 -5.51 -2.95 -4.09
C TYR A 54 -6.21 -3.59 -5.28
N GLY A 55 -6.47 -4.89 -5.22
CA GLY A 55 -7.33 -5.56 -6.18
C GLY A 55 -8.80 -5.33 -5.84
N GLY A 56 -9.61 -4.91 -6.81
CA GLY A 56 -11.04 -4.66 -6.62
C GLY A 56 -11.86 -5.92 -6.32
N ASP A 57 -11.36 -7.08 -6.75
CA ASP A 57 -12.03 -8.38 -6.59
C ASP A 57 -11.41 -9.17 -5.42
N ASP A 58 -10.88 -8.46 -4.41
CA ASP A 58 -10.32 -9.03 -3.20
C ASP A 58 -11.26 -8.88 -2.00
N PRO A 59 -12.12 -9.87 -1.71
CA PRO A 59 -13.12 -9.76 -0.65
C PRO A 59 -12.51 -9.69 0.75
N ASN A 60 -11.25 -10.09 0.92
CA ASN A 60 -10.59 -10.11 2.22
C ASN A 60 -9.97 -8.76 2.60
N ILE A 61 -9.66 -7.92 1.62
CA ILE A 61 -8.95 -6.65 1.83
C ILE A 61 -9.85 -5.45 1.52
N MET A 62 -10.71 -5.54 0.51
CA MET A 62 -11.58 -4.43 0.10
C MET A 62 -12.43 -3.81 1.22
N PRO A 63 -12.99 -4.58 2.18
CA PRO A 63 -13.72 -3.99 3.31
C PRO A 63 -12.89 -3.03 4.16
N GLY A 64 -11.55 -3.15 4.15
CA GLY A 64 -10.64 -2.27 4.90
C GLY A 64 -10.20 -1.01 4.15
N VAL A 65 -10.40 -0.91 2.83
CA VAL A 65 -9.84 0.19 2.03
C VAL A 65 -10.48 1.54 2.33
N GLU A 66 -11.81 1.60 2.39
CA GLU A 66 -12.53 2.85 2.70
C GLU A 66 -12.30 3.32 4.15
N PRO A 67 -12.35 2.45 5.18
CA PRO A 67 -11.93 2.82 6.53
C PRO A 67 -10.50 3.38 6.60
N LEU A 68 -9.55 2.80 5.85
CA LEU A 68 -8.18 3.28 5.80
C LEU A 68 -8.11 4.70 5.21
N LYS A 69 -8.75 4.95 4.06
CA LYS A 69 -8.82 6.28 3.44
C LYS A 69 -9.42 7.31 4.40
N ALA A 70 -10.51 6.97 5.08
CA ALA A 70 -11.16 7.85 6.04
C ALA A 70 -10.24 8.20 7.22
N ALA A 71 -9.54 7.21 7.78
CA ALA A 71 -8.60 7.42 8.88
C ALA A 71 -7.40 8.26 8.46
N LEU A 72 -6.80 7.98 7.29
CA LEU A 72 -5.70 8.78 6.75
C LEU A 72 -6.11 10.23 6.49
N THR A 73 -7.30 10.45 5.93
CA THR A 73 -7.87 11.78 5.67
C THR A 73 -8.09 12.53 6.98
N LYS A 74 -8.72 11.89 7.97
CA LYS A 74 -8.95 12.46 9.30
C LYS A 74 -7.64 12.90 9.98
N CYS A 75 -6.57 12.15 9.78
CA CYS A 75 -5.25 12.45 10.34
C CYS A 75 -4.38 13.36 9.44
N GLY A 76 -4.92 13.90 8.34
CA GLY A 76 -4.17 14.78 7.43
C GLY A 76 -2.96 14.12 6.77
N LYS A 77 -2.99 12.80 6.56
CA LYS A 77 -1.87 12.05 5.96
C LYS A 77 -1.87 12.19 4.44
N SER A 78 -0.68 12.20 3.86
CA SER A 78 -0.51 12.15 2.40
C SER A 78 -0.63 10.70 1.93
N PHE A 79 -1.57 10.41 1.04
CA PHE A 79 -1.71 9.08 0.47
C PHE A 79 -2.21 9.11 -0.97
N ASP A 80 -1.88 8.06 -1.72
CA ASP A 80 -2.45 7.74 -3.03
C ASP A 80 -2.84 6.26 -3.04
N ILE A 81 -4.14 5.96 -3.00
CA ILE A 81 -4.68 4.61 -2.98
C ILE A 81 -5.45 4.36 -4.27
N LYS A 82 -5.02 3.36 -5.06
CA LYS A 82 -5.72 2.89 -6.26
C LYS A 82 -6.25 1.49 -6.05
N VAL A 83 -7.48 1.29 -6.53
CA VAL A 83 -8.14 0.00 -6.63
C VAL A 83 -8.16 -0.39 -8.11
N TYR A 84 -7.77 -1.62 -8.41
CA TYR A 84 -7.71 -2.18 -9.76
C TYR A 84 -8.92 -3.09 -9.99
N PRO A 85 -9.95 -2.66 -10.74
CA PRO A 85 -11.12 -3.51 -11.04
C PRO A 85 -10.71 -4.81 -11.74
N GLY A 86 -11.33 -5.94 -11.41
CA GLY A 86 -11.00 -7.24 -11.99
C GLY A 86 -9.73 -7.91 -11.44
N ALA A 87 -8.89 -7.17 -10.71
CA ALA A 87 -7.71 -7.72 -10.06
C ALA A 87 -8.07 -8.35 -8.72
N LYS A 88 -7.63 -9.60 -8.50
CA LYS A 88 -7.81 -10.34 -7.25
C LYS A 88 -6.67 -10.06 -6.27
N HIS A 89 -6.76 -10.66 -5.09
CA HIS A 89 -5.62 -10.75 -4.18
C HIS A 89 -4.38 -11.32 -4.89
N ALA A 90 -3.19 -10.82 -4.56
CA ALA A 90 -1.92 -11.23 -5.16
C ALA A 90 -1.79 -10.95 -6.68
N PHE A 91 -2.48 -9.93 -7.20
CA PHE A 91 -2.44 -9.61 -8.63
C PHE A 91 -1.06 -9.32 -9.22
N ASN A 92 -0.09 -8.96 -8.37
CA ASN A 92 1.28 -8.68 -8.78
C ASN A 92 2.18 -9.94 -8.81
N ASN A 93 1.65 -11.12 -8.47
CA ASN A 93 2.42 -12.36 -8.43
C ASN A 93 2.49 -13.02 -9.83
N ASN A 94 3.52 -12.67 -10.61
CA ASN A 94 3.74 -13.21 -11.96
C ASN A 94 4.11 -14.70 -12.03
N THR A 95 4.31 -15.36 -10.88
CA THR A 95 4.54 -16.82 -10.82
C THR A 95 3.25 -17.62 -10.63
N ASN A 96 2.12 -16.95 -10.38
CA ASN A 96 0.81 -17.58 -10.23
C ASN A 96 -0.16 -17.06 -11.31
N PRO A 97 -0.36 -17.80 -12.42
CA PRO A 97 -1.22 -17.38 -13.53
C PRO A 97 -2.68 -17.10 -13.14
N ASP A 98 -3.22 -17.80 -12.16
CA ASP A 98 -4.62 -17.64 -11.73
C ASP A 98 -4.87 -16.32 -10.98
N ARG A 99 -3.80 -15.74 -10.41
CA ARG A 99 -3.85 -14.50 -9.65
C ARG A 99 -3.29 -13.32 -10.43
N TYR A 100 -2.28 -13.56 -11.26
CA TYR A 100 -1.56 -12.52 -11.96
C TYR A 100 -2.49 -11.70 -12.87
N HIS A 101 -2.49 -10.38 -12.66
CA HIS A 101 -3.22 -9.45 -13.52
C HIS A 101 -2.20 -8.50 -14.17
N PRO A 102 -1.77 -8.75 -15.42
CA PRO A 102 -0.60 -8.10 -16.00
C PRO A 102 -0.71 -6.57 -16.09
N GLU A 103 -1.89 -6.07 -16.47
CA GLU A 103 -2.12 -4.62 -16.60
C GLU A 103 -2.05 -3.91 -15.24
N ALA A 104 -2.75 -4.43 -14.22
CA ALA A 104 -2.71 -3.92 -12.86
C ALA A 104 -1.30 -4.02 -12.26
N ALA A 105 -0.60 -5.13 -12.47
CA ALA A 105 0.78 -5.33 -12.00
C ALA A 105 1.74 -4.30 -12.60
N LYS A 106 1.66 -4.08 -13.93
CA LYS A 106 2.49 -3.10 -14.64
C LYS A 106 2.24 -1.67 -14.17
N ASP A 107 0.97 -1.26 -14.04
CA ASP A 107 0.62 0.08 -13.57
C ASP A 107 1.04 0.27 -12.10
N ALA A 108 0.74 -0.69 -11.22
CA ALA A 108 1.10 -0.64 -9.81
C ALA A 108 2.61 -0.53 -9.63
N TRP A 109 3.41 -1.31 -10.38
CA TRP A 109 4.86 -1.22 -10.34
C TRP A 109 5.40 0.12 -10.83
N THR A 110 4.82 0.64 -11.92
CA THR A 110 5.18 1.98 -12.45
C THR A 110 4.90 3.08 -11.42
N ARG A 111 3.74 3.03 -10.77
CA ARG A 111 3.38 3.96 -9.67
C ARG A 111 4.34 3.84 -8.49
N THR A 112 4.69 2.62 -8.08
CA THR A 112 5.65 2.35 -7.00
C THR A 112 7.03 2.93 -7.29
N VAL A 113 7.59 2.69 -8.48
CA VAL A 113 8.90 3.23 -8.86
C VAL A 113 8.88 4.76 -8.90
N ASN A 114 7.85 5.36 -9.50
CA ASN A 114 7.72 6.82 -9.57
C ASN A 114 7.55 7.45 -8.18
N PHE A 115 6.76 6.80 -7.31
CA PHE A 115 6.56 7.21 -5.94
C PHE A 115 7.87 7.18 -5.14
N PHE A 116 8.68 6.13 -5.28
CA PHE A 116 9.99 6.08 -4.64
C PHE A 116 10.98 7.08 -5.22
N LYS A 117 11.04 7.27 -6.54
CA LYS A 117 11.87 8.34 -7.14
C LYS A 117 11.53 9.72 -6.58
N LYS A 118 10.23 10.02 -6.41
CA LYS A 118 9.78 11.29 -5.87
C LYS A 118 10.17 11.50 -4.40
N ASN A 119 10.08 10.46 -3.57
CA ASN A 119 10.23 10.60 -2.12
C ASN A 119 11.62 10.24 -1.59
N LEU A 120 12.35 9.36 -2.29
CA LEU A 120 13.62 8.78 -1.85
C LEU A 120 14.84 9.26 -2.62
N ALA A 121 14.69 10.07 -3.68
CA ALA A 121 15.84 10.72 -4.34
C ALA A 121 16.49 11.77 -3.43
#